data_AF-A0A835ZF99-F1
#
_entry.id   AF-A0A835ZF99-F1
#
_cell.length_a   1.000
_cell.length_b   1.000
_cell.length_c   1.000
_cell.angle_alpha   90.00
_cell.angle_beta   90.00
_cell.angle_gamma   90.00
#
_symmetry.space_group_name_H-M   'P 1'
#
loop_
_entity.id
_entity.type
_entity.pdbx_description
1 polymer ?
#
loop_
_entity_poly.entity_id
_entity_poly.type
_entity_poly.pdbx_seq_one_letter_code
_entity_poly.pdbx_strand_id
1 'polypeptide(L)'
;MNTRERRQLADNISQLQAKADALTRGTILEQRRVGDLEQALKSATAEIATYRQRTKQAAVDVLNLHRSTSNPSHSRADGADPTKDADRNQKRLVGIMEARLNKLLVRHSEVVNGNSELREEICHMRKQRITTDDVRRQYETDIVDVRRNIASYLERAEQVTEERERIVKEKEELLSANGKEADEHDQHIDTVASYVAQQNTNLEHSIEEAARDAARNGPLPDVDQAGDLSLYEETQLKQQLVTLAQAERKEHDLTKSLGARLAWFNMASDELRRVSGISDLDQLIKSFMLQEANNFSLLNYIQSMGQEVDQGLDVAAALEQDIQRYEAEQETEEKQRNVIIRGLEEKVAAQLQARDEWAARMAAAAAISELVAKRVQSIFFKIQCDHYLQTLMKDSAGGGAGGARKGLDAMATMLSSQAITESNMLAYMSIIERRSVQIVTTYAQRLQATGLPVKFLSGPQRPPGWEVCIIPSGKPGITIAPKDEDIITIHAQRLRAFIVTHNI
;
A
#
# COMPACT_ATOMS: atom_id res chain seq x y z
N MET A 1 10.49 -83.51 109.98
CA MET A 1 10.30 -82.21 110.67
C MET A 1 10.03 -82.48 112.14
N ASN A 2 10.88 -81.93 113.01
CA ASN A 2 10.72 -82.03 114.45
C ASN A 2 9.58 -81.12 114.94
N THR A 3 8.89 -81.49 116.02
CA THR A 3 7.76 -80.73 116.59
C THR A 3 8.13 -79.30 117.00
N ARG A 4 9.40 -79.08 117.38
CA ARG A 4 9.97 -77.77 117.71
C ARG A 4 10.07 -76.84 116.49
N GLU A 5 10.50 -77.38 115.34
CA GLU A 5 10.59 -76.63 114.09
C GLU A 5 9.20 -76.21 113.60
N ARG A 6 8.18 -77.07 113.79
CA ARG A 6 6.79 -76.73 113.46
C ARG A 6 6.23 -75.58 114.31
N ARG A 7 6.54 -75.52 115.61
CA ARG A 7 6.14 -74.38 116.47
C ARG A 7 6.84 -73.09 116.07
N GLN A 8 8.15 -73.15 115.83
CA GLN A 8 8.90 -71.97 115.36
C GLN A 8 8.39 -71.46 114.02
N LEU A 9 8.04 -72.37 113.09
CA LEU A 9 7.42 -71.98 111.82
C LEU A 9 6.04 -71.34 112.04
N ALA A 10 5.21 -71.90 112.92
CA ALA A 10 3.89 -71.32 113.24
C ALA A 10 4.00 -69.92 113.88
N ASP A 11 4.93 -69.74 114.81
CA ASP A 11 5.20 -68.43 115.44
C ASP A 11 5.72 -67.42 114.41
N ASN A 12 6.63 -67.84 113.52
CA ASN A 12 7.11 -66.99 112.42
C ASN A 12 6.00 -66.62 111.45
N ILE A 13 5.11 -67.56 111.10
CA ILE A 13 3.95 -67.30 110.25
C ILE A 13 3.00 -66.32 110.94
N SER A 14 2.73 -66.49 112.24
CA SER A 14 1.89 -65.57 113.01
C SER A 14 2.49 -64.16 113.10
N GLN A 15 3.80 -64.05 113.33
CA GLN A 15 4.50 -62.76 113.32
C GLN A 15 4.49 -62.10 111.94
N LEU A 16 4.64 -62.88 110.87
CA LEU A 16 4.56 -62.38 109.50
C LEU A 16 3.14 -61.95 109.16
N GLN A 17 2.12 -62.68 109.60
CA GLN A 17 0.71 -62.29 109.46
C GLN A 17 0.41 -61.00 110.22
N ALA A 18 0.85 -60.87 111.48
CA ALA A 18 0.67 -59.65 112.25
C ALA A 18 1.36 -58.43 111.62
N LYS A 19 2.56 -58.62 111.06
CA LYS A 19 3.28 -57.59 110.29
C LYS A 19 2.55 -57.25 108.99
N ALA A 20 2.06 -58.26 108.27
CA ALA A 20 1.28 -58.06 107.06
C ALA A 20 0.01 -57.24 107.36
N ASP A 21 -0.76 -57.62 108.38
CA ASP A 21 -1.97 -56.91 108.81
C ASP A 21 -1.67 -55.46 109.26
N ALA A 22 -0.55 -55.24 109.95
CA ALA A 22 -0.10 -53.90 110.32
C ALA A 22 0.25 -53.03 109.10
N LEU A 23 0.92 -53.61 108.10
CA LEU A 23 1.22 -52.94 106.84
C LEU A 23 -0.06 -52.69 106.02
N THR A 24 -0.99 -53.62 105.98
CA THR A 24 -2.30 -53.42 105.31
C THR A 24 -3.09 -52.31 105.99
N ARG A 25 -3.11 -52.25 107.32
CA ARG A 25 -3.74 -51.12 108.05
C ARG A 25 -3.01 -49.80 107.78
N GLY A 26 -1.68 -49.80 107.81
CA GLY A 26 -0.88 -48.60 107.51
C GLY A 26 -1.08 -48.08 106.09
N THR A 27 -1.12 -48.97 105.10
CA THR A 27 -1.38 -48.62 103.70
C THR A 27 -2.80 -48.07 103.50
N ILE A 28 -3.81 -48.64 104.17
CA ILE A 28 -5.18 -48.09 104.13
C ILE A 28 -5.24 -46.68 104.75
N LEU A 29 -4.55 -46.44 105.86
CA LEU A 29 -4.50 -45.11 106.48
C LEU A 29 -3.78 -44.10 105.59
N GLU A 30 -2.68 -44.48 104.97
CA GLU A 30 -1.98 -43.62 104.01
C GLU A 30 -2.80 -43.37 102.76
N GLN A 31 -3.54 -44.36 102.24
CA GLN A 31 -4.47 -44.16 101.12
C GLN A 31 -5.57 -43.16 101.49
N ARG A 32 -6.12 -43.21 102.70
CA ARG A 32 -7.08 -42.22 103.19
C ARG A 32 -6.45 -40.84 103.28
N ARG A 33 -5.24 -40.74 103.86
CA ARG A 33 -4.50 -39.47 103.96
C ARG A 33 -4.20 -38.86 102.60
N VAL A 34 -3.81 -39.69 101.62
CA VAL A 34 -3.62 -39.26 100.23
C VAL A 34 -4.94 -38.78 99.64
N GLY A 35 -6.05 -39.48 99.87
CA GLY A 35 -7.38 -39.06 99.44
C GLY A 35 -7.80 -37.69 100.00
N ASP A 36 -7.57 -37.46 101.30
CA ASP A 36 -7.87 -36.18 101.95
C ASP A 36 -7.01 -35.04 101.38
N LEU A 37 -5.71 -35.30 101.13
CA LEU A 37 -4.80 -34.34 100.49
C LEU A 37 -5.20 -34.04 99.04
N GLU A 38 -5.62 -35.06 98.28
CA GLU A 38 -6.15 -34.87 96.92
C GLU A 38 -7.42 -34.03 96.92
N GLN A 39 -8.32 -34.23 97.89
CA GLN A 39 -9.53 -33.42 98.03
C GLN A 39 -9.19 -31.97 98.41
N ALA A 40 -8.25 -31.75 99.32
CA ALA A 40 -7.77 -30.42 99.67
C ALA A 40 -7.13 -29.71 98.46
N LEU A 41 -6.35 -30.44 97.65
CA LEU A 41 -5.74 -29.91 96.44
C LEU A 41 -6.79 -29.56 95.38
N LYS A 42 -7.83 -30.39 95.22
CA LYS A 42 -8.99 -30.07 94.35
C LYS A 42 -9.74 -28.82 94.83
N SER A 43 -9.93 -28.65 96.14
CA SER A 43 -10.57 -27.46 96.70
C SER A 43 -9.72 -26.19 96.46
N ALA A 44 -8.42 -26.25 96.77
CA ALA A 44 -7.51 -25.12 96.58
C ALA A 44 -7.38 -24.72 95.11
N THR A 45 -7.35 -25.70 94.19
CA THR A 45 -7.31 -25.42 92.75
C THR A 45 -8.61 -24.79 92.26
N ALA A 46 -9.77 -25.20 92.79
CA ALA A 46 -11.06 -24.55 92.50
C ALA A 46 -11.07 -23.10 93.00
N GLU A 47 -10.59 -22.83 94.23
CA GLU A 47 -10.48 -21.47 94.75
C GLU A 47 -9.55 -20.60 93.88
N ILE A 48 -8.36 -21.10 93.50
CA ILE A 48 -7.44 -20.39 92.60
C ILE A 48 -8.12 -20.06 91.27
N ALA A 49 -8.94 -20.97 90.72
CA ALA A 49 -9.69 -20.71 89.50
C ALA A 49 -10.71 -19.56 89.70
N THR A 50 -11.42 -19.52 90.83
CA THR A 50 -12.33 -18.40 91.14
C THR A 50 -11.58 -17.07 91.30
N TYR A 51 -10.42 -17.05 91.95
CA TYR A 51 -9.59 -15.85 92.07
C TYR A 51 -9.09 -15.39 90.70
N ARG A 52 -8.59 -16.31 89.86
CA ARG A 52 -8.20 -15.97 88.48
C ARG A 52 -9.36 -15.37 87.68
N GLN A 53 -10.57 -15.90 87.85
CA GLN A 53 -11.75 -15.36 87.19
C GLN A 53 -12.09 -13.95 87.71
N ARG A 54 -12.05 -13.72 89.02
CA ARG A 54 -12.23 -12.40 89.62
C ARG A 54 -11.15 -11.42 89.18
N THR A 55 -9.90 -11.83 89.10
CA THR A 55 -8.80 -10.98 88.60
C THR A 55 -8.99 -10.65 87.12
N LYS A 56 -9.43 -11.61 86.29
CA LYS A 56 -9.79 -11.33 84.89
C LYS A 56 -10.94 -10.33 84.80
N GLN A 57 -11.98 -10.49 85.60
CA GLN A 57 -13.11 -9.56 85.67
C GLN A 57 -12.66 -8.17 86.13
N ALA A 58 -11.91 -8.08 87.23
CA ALA A 58 -11.37 -6.82 87.73
C ALA A 58 -10.43 -6.14 86.71
N ALA A 59 -9.61 -6.90 85.99
CA ALA A 59 -8.76 -6.37 84.92
C ALA A 59 -9.61 -5.83 83.75
N VAL A 60 -10.67 -6.55 83.36
CA VAL A 60 -11.65 -6.08 82.37
C VAL A 60 -12.37 -4.82 82.88
N ASP A 61 -12.75 -4.76 84.15
CA ASP A 61 -13.42 -3.61 84.76
C ASP A 61 -12.48 -2.40 84.84
N VAL A 62 -11.20 -2.58 85.16
CA VAL A 62 -10.20 -1.50 85.12
C VAL A 62 -9.97 -1.01 83.70
N LEU A 63 -9.90 -1.91 82.71
CA LEU A 63 -9.81 -1.53 81.29
C LEU A 63 -11.08 -0.79 80.82
N ASN A 64 -12.25 -1.20 81.29
CA ASN A 64 -13.52 -0.56 80.98
C ASN A 64 -13.68 0.80 81.69
N LEU A 65 -13.16 0.93 82.92
CA LEU A 65 -13.15 2.19 83.66
C LEU A 65 -12.42 3.25 82.84
N HIS A 66 -11.25 2.92 82.28
CA HIS A 66 -10.47 3.83 81.43
C HIS A 66 -11.00 3.97 80.00
N ARG A 67 -11.99 3.15 79.59
CA ARG A 67 -12.71 3.30 78.32
C ARG A 67 -13.81 4.36 78.41
N SER A 68 -14.33 4.66 79.60
CA SER A 68 -15.40 5.65 79.82
C SER A 68 -15.06 6.81 80.75
N THR A 69 -13.92 6.82 81.44
CA THR A 69 -13.46 7.95 82.28
C THR A 69 -12.46 8.89 81.59
N SER A 70 -12.25 8.76 80.28
CA SER A 70 -11.74 9.89 79.51
C SER A 70 -12.89 10.86 79.32
N ASN A 71 -12.84 12.01 80.00
CA ASN A 71 -13.64 13.17 79.66
C ASN A 71 -13.73 13.27 78.12
N PRO A 72 -14.92 13.16 77.50
CA PRO A 72 -15.05 13.25 76.04
C PRO A 72 -14.45 14.56 75.52
N SER A 73 -14.37 15.58 76.37
CA SER A 73 -13.78 16.89 76.10
C SER A 73 -12.25 16.87 75.99
N HIS A 74 -11.55 15.97 76.71
CA HIS A 74 -10.09 16.00 76.82
C HIS A 74 -9.35 15.02 75.91
N SER A 75 -9.97 13.90 75.50
CA SER A 75 -9.49 13.10 74.35
C SER A 75 -9.87 13.71 73.00
N ARG A 76 -10.78 14.69 72.99
CA ARG A 76 -11.11 15.57 71.85
C ARG A 76 -10.38 16.92 71.88
N ALA A 77 -9.39 17.10 72.75
CA ALA A 77 -8.66 18.37 72.84
C ALA A 77 -7.86 18.71 71.56
N ASP A 78 -7.76 17.78 70.60
CA ASP A 78 -7.23 18.05 69.24
C ASP A 78 -8.27 17.81 68.12
N GLY A 79 -9.56 17.70 68.43
CA GLY A 79 -10.66 17.71 67.45
C GLY A 79 -10.68 16.58 66.39
N ALA A 80 -9.74 15.65 66.42
CA ALA A 80 -9.55 14.61 65.42
C ALA A 80 -9.93 13.23 65.97
N ASP A 81 -11.04 12.65 65.47
CA ASP A 81 -11.40 11.26 65.75
C ASP A 81 -10.38 10.34 65.02
N PRO A 82 -9.49 9.61 65.74
CA PRO A 82 -8.42 8.83 65.10
C PRO A 82 -8.94 7.74 64.15
N THR A 83 -10.12 7.18 64.43
CA THR A 83 -10.80 6.23 63.55
C THR A 83 -11.26 6.88 62.24
N LYS A 84 -11.79 8.10 62.28
CA LYS A 84 -12.22 8.81 61.06
C LYS A 84 -11.01 9.26 60.24
N ASP A 85 -9.90 9.59 60.88
CA ASP A 85 -8.67 9.93 60.18
C ASP A 85 -7.97 8.71 59.58
N ALA A 86 -8.03 7.55 60.24
CA ALA A 86 -7.65 6.27 59.64
C ALA A 86 -8.51 5.96 58.39
N ASP A 87 -9.83 6.12 58.48
CA ASP A 87 -10.74 5.93 57.34
C ASP A 87 -10.48 6.92 56.20
N ARG A 88 -10.21 8.20 56.52
CA ARG A 88 -9.84 9.23 55.53
C ARG A 88 -8.52 8.89 54.86
N ASN A 89 -7.53 8.41 55.60
CA ASN A 89 -6.24 8.00 55.07
C ASN A 89 -6.38 6.75 54.20
N GLN A 90 -7.20 5.78 54.59
CA GLN A 90 -7.50 4.60 53.78
C GLN A 90 -8.21 4.97 52.48
N LYS A 91 -9.23 5.85 52.52
CA LYS A 91 -9.91 6.35 51.31
C LYS A 91 -8.96 7.10 50.39
N ARG A 92 -8.06 7.93 50.94
CA ARG A 92 -7.01 8.60 50.17
C ARG A 92 -6.08 7.59 49.51
N LEU A 93 -5.64 6.57 50.24
CA LEU A 93 -4.76 5.52 49.70
C LEU A 93 -5.46 4.73 48.57
N VAL A 94 -6.72 4.35 48.77
CA VAL A 94 -7.53 3.71 47.72
C VAL A 94 -7.63 4.61 46.49
N GLY A 95 -7.94 5.90 46.67
CA GLY A 95 -7.99 6.85 45.55
C GLY A 95 -6.65 7.01 44.81
N ILE A 96 -5.51 6.97 45.52
CA ILE A 96 -4.18 6.99 44.89
C ILE A 96 -3.94 5.69 44.10
N MET A 97 -4.31 4.54 44.65
CA MET A 97 -4.16 3.25 43.98
C MET A 97 -5.07 3.14 42.75
N GLU A 98 -6.31 3.62 42.84
CA GLU A 98 -7.24 3.72 41.71
C GLU A 98 -6.72 4.67 40.62
N ALA A 99 -6.20 5.83 40.99
CA ALA A 99 -5.60 6.77 40.03
C ALA A 99 -4.37 6.15 39.34
N ARG A 100 -3.54 5.41 40.09
CA ARG A 100 -2.38 4.68 39.55
C ARG A 100 -2.83 3.56 38.62
N LEU A 101 -3.87 2.81 38.99
CA LEU A 101 -4.45 1.75 38.17
C LEU A 101 -5.02 2.33 36.87
N ASN A 102 -5.80 3.41 36.94
CA ASN A 102 -6.34 4.08 35.75
C ASN A 102 -5.22 4.55 34.81
N LYS A 103 -4.13 5.13 35.36
CA LYS A 103 -2.97 5.52 34.55
C LYS A 103 -2.29 4.32 33.89
N LEU A 104 -2.23 3.17 34.58
CA LEU A 104 -1.70 1.93 33.99
C LEU A 104 -2.63 1.34 32.92
N LEU A 105 -3.95 1.42 33.11
CA LEU A 105 -4.94 0.98 32.13
C LEU A 105 -4.92 1.83 30.86
N VAL A 106 -4.78 3.16 31.00
CA VAL A 106 -4.60 4.06 29.85
C VAL A 106 -3.33 3.69 29.10
N ARG A 107 -2.18 3.56 29.80
CA ARG A 107 -0.92 3.12 29.17
C ARG A 107 -1.02 1.74 28.51
N HIS A 108 -1.73 0.81 29.14
CA HIS A 108 -1.95 -0.51 28.55
C HIS A 108 -2.74 -0.41 27.25
N SER A 109 -3.80 0.42 27.23
CA SER A 109 -4.61 0.65 26.04
C SER A 109 -3.80 1.33 24.93
N GLU A 110 -2.97 2.32 25.27
CA GLU A 110 -2.04 2.98 24.33
C GLU A 110 -1.06 1.97 23.72
N VAL A 111 -0.48 1.08 24.53
CA VAL A 111 0.45 0.04 24.05
C VAL A 111 -0.28 -1.01 23.20
N VAL A 112 -1.51 -1.38 23.53
CA VAL A 112 -2.32 -2.30 22.73
C VAL A 112 -2.66 -1.70 21.37
N ASN A 113 -3.04 -0.42 21.34
CA ASN A 113 -3.31 0.30 20.09
C ASN A 113 -2.04 0.43 19.23
N GLY A 114 -0.92 0.84 19.83
CA GLY A 114 0.37 0.89 19.11
C GLY A 114 0.80 -0.49 18.58
N ASN A 115 0.56 -1.56 19.34
CA ASN A 115 0.80 -2.93 18.86
C ASN A 115 -0.15 -3.34 17.73
N SER A 116 -1.40 -2.86 17.71
CA SER A 116 -2.31 -3.11 16.59
C SER A 116 -1.87 -2.38 15.33
N GLU A 117 -1.43 -1.13 15.43
CA GLU A 117 -0.88 -0.35 14.32
C GLU A 117 0.37 -1.01 13.74
N LEU A 118 1.32 -1.42 14.59
CA LEU A 118 2.52 -2.14 14.14
C LEU A 118 2.18 -3.48 13.46
N ARG A 119 1.13 -4.18 13.93
CA ARG A 119 0.67 -5.41 13.27
C ARG A 119 0.10 -5.14 11.89
N GLU A 120 -0.68 -4.06 11.74
CA GLU A 120 -1.21 -3.64 10.44
C GLU A 120 -0.09 -3.25 9.48
N GLU A 121 0.90 -2.50 9.94
CA GLU A 121 2.09 -2.15 9.16
C GLU A 121 2.87 -3.39 8.73
N ILE A 122 3.12 -4.33 9.65
CA ILE A 122 3.76 -5.62 9.31
C ILE A 122 2.94 -6.39 8.28
N CYS A 123 1.61 -6.41 8.39
CA CYS A 123 0.75 -7.06 7.41
C CYS A 123 0.81 -6.36 6.05
N HIS A 124 0.84 -5.04 6.03
CA HIS A 124 0.99 -4.24 4.81
C HIS A 124 2.32 -4.54 4.12
N MET A 125 3.43 -4.48 4.86
CA MET A 125 4.77 -4.80 4.35
C MET A 125 4.88 -6.24 3.85
N ARG A 126 4.22 -7.21 4.52
CA ARG A 126 4.16 -8.60 4.03
C ARG A 126 3.41 -8.73 2.72
N LYS A 127 2.29 -8.03 2.56
CA LYS A 127 1.54 -8.02 1.29
C LYS A 127 2.39 -7.42 0.16
N GLN A 128 3.03 -6.27 0.41
CA GLN A 128 3.93 -5.65 -0.56
C GLN A 128 5.10 -6.57 -0.94
N ARG A 129 5.67 -7.31 0.03
CA ARG A 129 6.73 -8.27 -0.26
C ARG A 129 6.23 -9.40 -1.17
N ILE A 130 5.06 -9.97 -0.88
CA ILE A 130 4.48 -11.04 -1.71
C ILE A 130 4.25 -10.55 -3.14
N THR A 131 3.65 -9.37 -3.32
CA THR A 131 3.43 -8.82 -4.66
C THR A 131 4.74 -8.57 -5.40
N THR A 132 5.77 -8.08 -4.68
CA THR A 132 7.10 -7.87 -5.27
C THR A 132 7.78 -9.20 -5.63
N ASP A 133 7.65 -10.21 -4.79
CA ASP A 133 8.18 -11.56 -5.03
C ASP A 133 7.51 -12.21 -6.25
N ASP A 134 6.20 -12.02 -6.42
CA ASP A 134 5.44 -12.55 -7.56
C ASP A 134 5.85 -11.86 -8.87
N VAL A 135 5.99 -10.53 -8.86
CA VAL A 135 6.52 -9.77 -10.01
C VAL A 135 7.95 -10.19 -10.34
N ARG A 136 8.80 -10.42 -9.31
CA ARG A 136 10.16 -10.90 -9.50
C ARG A 136 10.18 -12.28 -10.18
N ARG A 137 9.29 -13.19 -9.78
CA ARG A 137 9.16 -14.51 -10.41
C ARG A 137 8.74 -14.41 -11.87
N GLN A 138 7.82 -13.51 -12.21
CA GLN A 138 7.41 -13.26 -13.59
C GLN A 138 8.60 -12.75 -14.43
N TYR A 139 9.37 -11.79 -13.91
CA TYR A 139 10.57 -11.35 -14.62
C TYR A 139 11.64 -12.44 -14.74
N GLU A 140 11.77 -13.33 -13.76
CA GLU A 140 12.67 -14.48 -13.86
C GLU A 140 12.24 -15.44 -14.97
N THR A 141 10.94 -15.72 -15.11
CA THR A 141 10.42 -16.54 -16.22
C THR A 141 10.61 -15.86 -17.55
N ASP A 142 10.31 -14.57 -17.67
CA ASP A 142 10.45 -13.81 -18.90
C ASP A 142 11.92 -13.75 -19.36
N ILE A 143 12.86 -13.60 -18.43
CA ILE A 143 14.30 -13.63 -18.74
C ILE A 143 14.70 -15.00 -19.29
N VAL A 144 14.18 -16.10 -18.73
CA VAL A 144 14.45 -17.45 -19.24
C VAL A 144 13.87 -17.62 -20.65
N ASP A 145 12.66 -17.14 -20.89
CA ASP A 145 12.01 -17.22 -22.20
C ASP A 145 12.73 -16.37 -23.24
N VAL A 146 13.15 -15.15 -22.91
CA VAL A 146 13.97 -14.30 -23.79
C VAL A 146 15.30 -14.98 -24.11
N ARG A 147 15.96 -15.61 -23.13
CA ARG A 147 17.19 -16.38 -23.39
C ARG A 147 16.95 -17.56 -24.32
N ARG A 148 15.83 -18.26 -24.16
CA ARG A 148 15.42 -19.35 -25.07
C ARG A 148 15.16 -18.83 -26.48
N ASN A 149 14.50 -17.69 -26.62
CA ASN A 149 14.24 -17.06 -27.91
C ASN A 149 15.55 -16.61 -28.59
N ILE A 150 16.47 -15.99 -27.84
CA ILE A 150 17.81 -15.62 -28.35
C ILE A 150 18.56 -16.87 -28.84
N ALA A 151 18.54 -17.96 -28.07
CA ALA A 151 19.18 -19.21 -28.49
C ALA A 151 18.57 -19.76 -29.79
N SER A 152 17.23 -19.72 -29.92
CA SER A 152 16.55 -20.14 -31.15
C SER A 152 16.87 -19.25 -32.35
N TYR A 153 16.99 -17.93 -32.16
CA TYR A 153 17.39 -17.02 -33.23
C TYR A 153 18.85 -17.24 -33.64
N LEU A 154 19.74 -17.53 -32.69
CA LEU A 154 21.14 -17.86 -32.98
C LEU A 154 21.24 -19.16 -33.79
N GLU A 155 20.49 -20.20 -33.42
CA GLU A 155 20.43 -21.46 -34.17
C GLU A 155 19.91 -21.23 -35.60
N ARG A 156 18.85 -20.42 -35.76
CA ARG A 156 18.33 -20.08 -37.08
C ARG A 156 19.30 -19.23 -37.90
N ALA A 157 20.03 -18.33 -37.25
CA ALA A 157 21.08 -17.55 -37.91
C ALA A 157 22.24 -18.44 -38.35
N GLU A 158 22.63 -19.42 -37.53
CA GLU A 158 23.64 -20.42 -37.87
C GLU A 158 23.25 -21.22 -39.12
N GLN A 159 22.00 -21.71 -39.19
CA GLN A 159 21.48 -22.39 -40.38
C GLN A 159 21.57 -21.53 -41.65
N VAL A 160 21.17 -20.25 -41.56
CA VAL A 160 21.26 -19.32 -42.70
C VAL A 160 22.72 -19.08 -43.10
N THR A 161 23.64 -19.00 -42.14
CA THR A 161 25.07 -18.85 -42.45
C THR A 161 25.65 -20.10 -43.10
N GLU A 162 25.27 -21.31 -42.66
CA GLU A 162 25.67 -22.57 -43.29
C GLU A 162 25.14 -22.68 -44.73
N GLU A 163 23.87 -22.35 -44.96
CA GLU A 163 23.28 -22.32 -46.30
C GLU A 163 23.98 -21.31 -47.21
N ARG A 164 24.30 -20.13 -46.67
CA ARG A 164 25.07 -19.11 -47.40
C ARG A 164 26.47 -19.63 -47.75
N GLU A 165 27.17 -20.27 -46.83
CA GLU A 165 28.49 -20.85 -47.10
C GLU A 165 28.43 -21.93 -48.17
N ARG A 166 27.39 -22.77 -48.15
CA ARG A 166 27.13 -23.77 -49.19
C ARG A 166 26.94 -23.12 -50.57
N ILE A 167 26.11 -22.08 -50.68
CA ILE A 167 25.86 -21.37 -51.94
C ILE A 167 27.13 -20.66 -52.43
N VAL A 168 27.88 -20.02 -51.53
CA VAL A 168 29.14 -19.35 -51.89
C VAL A 168 30.15 -20.36 -52.43
N LYS A 169 30.25 -21.53 -51.81
CA LYS A 169 31.12 -22.60 -52.29
C LYS A 169 30.72 -23.10 -53.68
N GLU A 170 29.43 -23.36 -53.90
CA GLU A 170 28.90 -23.77 -55.21
C GLU A 170 29.16 -22.71 -56.28
N LYS A 171 28.98 -21.43 -55.94
CA LYS A 171 29.31 -20.31 -56.82
C LYS A 171 30.80 -20.28 -57.17
N GLU A 172 31.69 -20.46 -56.19
CA GLU A 172 33.14 -20.48 -56.41
C GLU A 172 33.53 -21.63 -57.36
N GLU A 173 32.93 -22.81 -57.17
CA GLU A 173 33.13 -23.99 -58.02
C GLU A 173 32.67 -23.73 -59.47
N LEU A 174 31.48 -23.13 -59.66
CA LEU A 174 30.97 -22.75 -60.97
C LEU A 174 31.82 -21.67 -61.65
N LEU A 175 32.30 -20.67 -60.90
CA LEU A 175 33.20 -19.65 -61.43
C LEU A 175 34.54 -20.26 -61.88
N SER A 176 35.09 -21.21 -61.11
CA SER A 176 36.30 -21.93 -61.49
C SER A 176 36.09 -22.80 -62.74
N ALA A 177 34.94 -23.46 -62.86
CA ALA A 177 34.58 -24.25 -64.04
C ALA A 177 34.42 -23.36 -65.29
N ASN A 178 33.65 -22.26 -65.19
CA ASN A 178 33.47 -21.30 -66.27
C ASN A 178 34.79 -20.65 -66.68
N GLY A 179 35.68 -20.35 -65.74
CA GLY A 179 37.01 -19.84 -66.04
C GLY A 179 37.83 -20.80 -66.91
N LYS A 180 37.83 -22.10 -66.57
CA LYS A 180 38.50 -23.13 -67.37
C LYS A 180 37.85 -23.29 -68.75
N GLU A 181 36.53 -23.30 -68.82
CA GLU A 181 35.81 -23.41 -70.09
C GLU A 181 36.07 -22.19 -70.99
N ALA A 182 36.15 -20.98 -70.42
CA ALA A 182 36.55 -19.78 -71.15
C ALA A 182 37.99 -19.88 -71.65
N ASP A 183 38.94 -20.32 -70.82
CA ASP A 183 40.34 -20.53 -71.23
C ASP A 183 40.47 -21.58 -72.35
N GLU A 184 39.69 -22.66 -72.29
CA GLU A 184 39.60 -23.68 -73.34
C GLU A 184 38.98 -23.11 -74.62
N HIS A 185 37.92 -22.31 -74.50
CA HIS A 185 37.28 -21.65 -75.63
C HIS A 185 38.19 -20.66 -76.32
N ASP A 186 38.92 -19.83 -75.58
CA ASP A 186 39.88 -18.86 -76.12
C ASP A 186 40.99 -19.58 -76.89
N GLN A 187 41.52 -20.69 -76.35
CA GLN A 187 42.46 -21.54 -77.09
C GLN A 187 41.85 -22.07 -78.39
N HIS A 188 40.59 -22.52 -78.37
CA HIS A 188 39.90 -22.95 -79.58
C HIS A 188 39.69 -21.81 -80.58
N ILE A 189 39.29 -20.62 -80.14
CA ILE A 189 39.13 -19.44 -81.00
C ILE A 189 40.46 -19.05 -81.64
N ASP A 190 41.56 -19.05 -80.89
CA ASP A 190 42.89 -18.74 -81.42
C ASP A 190 43.31 -19.74 -82.50
N THR A 191 43.07 -21.03 -82.29
CA THR A 191 43.37 -22.06 -83.30
C THR A 191 42.54 -21.89 -84.58
N VAL A 192 41.24 -21.60 -84.45
CA VAL A 192 40.35 -21.36 -85.59
C VAL A 192 40.70 -20.05 -86.29
N ALA A 193 41.00 -18.98 -85.54
CA ALA A 193 41.42 -17.70 -86.09
C ALA A 193 42.72 -17.84 -86.89
N SER A 194 43.69 -18.61 -86.38
CA SER A 194 44.91 -18.95 -87.12
C SER A 194 44.61 -19.71 -88.43
N TYR A 195 43.72 -20.69 -88.37
CA TYR A 195 43.29 -21.46 -89.56
C TYR A 195 42.55 -20.59 -90.59
N VAL A 196 41.63 -19.73 -90.14
CA VAL A 196 40.89 -18.80 -91.01
C VAL A 196 41.82 -17.74 -91.60
N ALA A 197 42.75 -17.20 -90.81
CA ALA A 197 43.76 -16.28 -91.34
C ALA A 197 44.58 -16.96 -92.45
N GLN A 198 44.99 -18.22 -92.24
CA GLN A 198 45.69 -19.01 -93.25
C GLN A 198 44.82 -19.27 -94.50
N GLN A 199 43.54 -19.59 -94.33
CA GLN A 199 42.59 -19.79 -95.43
C GLN A 199 42.33 -18.49 -96.20
N ASN A 200 42.12 -17.37 -95.50
CA ASN A 200 41.89 -16.07 -96.11
C ASN A 200 43.11 -15.60 -96.89
N THR A 201 44.34 -15.79 -96.38
CA THR A 201 45.54 -15.50 -97.18
C THR A 201 45.60 -16.35 -98.45
N ASN A 202 45.13 -17.60 -98.40
CA ASN A 202 45.08 -18.47 -99.58
C ASN A 202 43.95 -18.06 -100.55
N LEU A 203 42.80 -17.65 -100.03
CA LEU A 203 41.64 -17.19 -100.82
C LEU A 203 41.88 -15.81 -101.43
N GLU A 204 42.52 -14.88 -100.74
CA GLU A 204 42.95 -13.59 -101.30
C GLU A 204 43.89 -13.83 -102.49
N HIS A 205 44.82 -14.77 -102.36
CA HIS A 205 45.70 -15.18 -103.44
C HIS A 205 44.93 -15.82 -104.62
N SER A 206 43.78 -16.46 -104.38
CA SER A 206 42.91 -17.08 -105.40
C SER A 206 41.90 -16.10 -106.02
N ILE A 207 41.41 -15.12 -105.26
CA ILE A 207 40.53 -14.04 -105.74
C ILE A 207 41.34 -13.03 -106.56
N GLU A 208 42.60 -12.75 -106.21
CA GLU A 208 43.52 -11.99 -107.07
C GLU A 208 43.74 -12.66 -108.44
N GLU A 209 43.64 -14.00 -108.52
CA GLU A 209 43.64 -14.73 -109.79
C GLU A 209 42.27 -14.67 -110.51
N ALA A 210 41.15 -14.89 -109.81
CA ALA A 210 39.82 -14.91 -110.41
C ALA A 210 39.29 -13.52 -110.81
N ALA A 211 39.71 -12.44 -110.12
CA ALA A 211 39.36 -11.07 -110.45
C ALA A 211 40.05 -10.56 -111.73
N ARG A 212 41.10 -11.25 -112.22
CA ARG A 212 41.65 -10.98 -113.57
C ARG A 212 40.75 -11.51 -114.70
N ASP A 213 39.89 -12.50 -114.42
CA ASP A 213 39.11 -13.21 -115.45
C ASP A 213 37.64 -12.78 -115.56
N ALA A 214 37.05 -12.13 -114.54
CA ALA A 214 35.62 -11.82 -114.49
C ALA A 214 35.22 -10.40 -114.97
N ALA A 215 36.06 -9.71 -115.75
CA ALA A 215 35.77 -8.39 -116.34
C ALA A 215 35.13 -8.48 -117.75
N ARG A 216 34.23 -9.44 -117.99
CA ARG A 216 33.53 -9.58 -119.28
C ARG A 216 32.05 -9.92 -119.12
N ASN A 217 31.25 -8.89 -119.39
CA ASN A 217 29.84 -8.90 -119.82
C ASN A 217 28.76 -8.78 -118.73
N GLY A 218 27.98 -7.71 -118.91
CA GLY A 218 26.78 -7.36 -118.17
C GLY A 218 25.47 -7.93 -118.76
N PRO A 219 24.33 -7.40 -118.29
CA PRO A 219 23.08 -8.14 -118.05
C PRO A 219 21.97 -7.82 -119.07
N LEU A 220 20.76 -8.37 -118.83
CA LEU A 220 19.38 -7.97 -119.28
C LEU A 220 18.57 -9.26 -119.64
N PRO A 221 17.25 -9.22 -119.91
CA PRO A 221 16.13 -8.49 -119.29
C PRO A 221 14.82 -9.32 -119.13
N ASP A 222 13.87 -8.66 -118.49
CA ASP A 222 12.40 -8.79 -118.41
C ASP A 222 11.64 -9.02 -119.75
N VAL A 223 10.47 -9.71 -119.74
CA VAL A 223 9.37 -9.53 -120.73
C VAL A 223 7.99 -10.04 -120.22
N ASP A 224 7.01 -9.15 -120.40
CA ASP A 224 5.54 -9.17 -120.30
C ASP A 224 4.72 -10.26 -121.05
N GLN A 225 3.38 -10.17 -120.86
CA GLN A 225 2.24 -10.38 -121.81
C GLN A 225 1.35 -11.63 -121.56
N ALA A 226 0.07 -11.71 -121.94
CA ALA A 226 -1.09 -10.84 -122.19
C ALA A 226 -2.19 -11.76 -122.81
N GLY A 227 -3.49 -11.45 -122.68
CA GLY A 227 -4.46 -11.73 -123.76
C GLY A 227 -5.68 -12.63 -123.50
N ASP A 228 -6.84 -12.11 -123.90
CA ASP A 228 -8.24 -12.59 -123.81
C ASP A 228 -8.68 -13.63 -124.86
N LEU A 229 -9.83 -14.34 -124.67
CA LEU A 229 -11.18 -13.98 -125.20
C LEU A 229 -12.18 -15.16 -125.50
N SER A 230 -13.49 -14.84 -125.40
CA SER A 230 -14.71 -15.29 -126.16
C SER A 230 -15.41 -16.61 -125.75
N LEU A 231 -16.65 -16.75 -125.23
CA LEU A 231 -17.95 -16.02 -125.11
C LEU A 231 -19.16 -16.57 -125.93
N TYR A 232 -19.10 -17.77 -126.52
CA TYR A 232 -20.35 -18.36 -127.07
C TYR A 232 -20.53 -19.88 -126.92
N GLU A 233 -19.51 -20.58 -126.41
CA GLU A 233 -19.67 -21.93 -125.83
C GLU A 233 -19.82 -21.89 -124.29
N GLU A 234 -19.74 -20.68 -123.73
CA GLU A 234 -19.73 -20.40 -122.29
C GLU A 234 -21.09 -20.62 -121.61
N THR A 235 -22.20 -20.56 -122.34
CA THR A 235 -23.54 -20.37 -121.74
C THR A 235 -24.27 -21.66 -121.36
N GLN A 236 -24.02 -22.78 -122.06
CA GLN A 236 -24.59 -24.08 -121.68
C GLN A 236 -23.72 -24.86 -120.71
N LEU A 237 -22.39 -24.73 -120.80
CA LEU A 237 -21.49 -25.12 -119.71
C LEU A 237 -21.84 -24.28 -118.47
N LYS A 238 -22.06 -22.96 -118.56
CA LYS A 238 -22.45 -22.09 -117.43
C LYS A 238 -23.60 -22.60 -116.58
N GLN A 239 -24.59 -23.37 -117.04
CA GLN A 239 -25.69 -23.77 -116.15
C GLN A 239 -25.31 -24.97 -115.26
N GLN A 240 -24.58 -25.96 -115.79
CA GLN A 240 -24.01 -27.05 -114.99
C GLN A 240 -22.77 -26.61 -114.21
N LEU A 241 -21.98 -25.70 -114.80
CA LEU A 241 -20.88 -24.98 -114.15
C LEU A 241 -21.39 -23.94 -113.16
N VAL A 242 -22.64 -23.45 -113.19
CA VAL A 242 -23.18 -22.55 -112.13
C VAL A 242 -23.65 -23.37 -110.94
N THR A 243 -24.16 -24.60 -111.13
CA THR A 243 -24.46 -25.49 -110.01
C THR A 243 -23.19 -26.09 -109.40
N LEU A 244 -22.25 -26.55 -110.24
CA LEU A 244 -20.92 -26.97 -109.79
C LEU A 244 -20.12 -25.78 -109.26
N ALA A 245 -20.16 -24.60 -109.88
CA ALA A 245 -19.55 -23.38 -109.32
C ALA A 245 -20.37 -22.73 -108.23
N GLN A 246 -21.57 -23.17 -107.88
CA GLN A 246 -22.21 -22.76 -106.62
C GLN A 246 -21.72 -23.65 -105.48
N ALA A 247 -21.49 -24.94 -105.72
CA ALA A 247 -20.80 -25.83 -104.80
C ALA A 247 -19.32 -25.42 -104.66
N GLU A 248 -18.63 -25.22 -105.79
CA GLU A 248 -17.26 -24.72 -105.86
C GLU A 248 -17.18 -23.26 -105.43
N ARG A 249 -18.17 -22.37 -105.61
CA ARG A 249 -18.15 -21.04 -104.96
C ARG A 249 -18.30 -21.15 -103.46
N LYS A 250 -19.11 -22.06 -102.93
CA LYS A 250 -19.18 -22.25 -101.47
C LYS A 250 -17.89 -22.83 -100.92
N GLU A 251 -17.27 -23.77 -101.63
CA GLU A 251 -15.98 -24.35 -101.28
C GLU A 251 -14.81 -23.39 -101.51
N HIS A 252 -14.88 -22.58 -102.57
CA HIS A 252 -13.97 -21.49 -102.95
C HIS A 252 -14.15 -20.30 -102.04
N ASP A 253 -15.34 -19.96 -101.58
CA ASP A 253 -15.58 -18.92 -100.58
C ASP A 253 -15.09 -19.40 -99.21
N LEU A 254 -15.20 -20.71 -98.90
CA LEU A 254 -14.56 -21.29 -97.72
C LEU A 254 -13.04 -21.30 -97.84
N THR A 255 -12.47 -21.70 -98.97
CA THR A 255 -11.01 -21.71 -99.21
C THR A 255 -10.43 -20.33 -99.44
N LYS A 256 -11.22 -19.35 -99.88
CA LYS A 256 -10.86 -17.93 -99.96
C LYS A 256 -11.05 -17.24 -98.63
N SER A 257 -12.00 -17.68 -97.79
CA SER A 257 -12.10 -17.28 -96.39
C SER A 257 -10.93 -17.83 -95.57
N LEU A 258 -10.62 -19.12 -95.71
CA LEU A 258 -9.45 -19.76 -95.12
C LEU A 258 -8.16 -19.18 -95.71
N GLY A 259 -8.12 -18.95 -97.01
CA GLY A 259 -7.00 -18.32 -97.72
C GLY A 259 -6.80 -16.87 -97.32
N ALA A 260 -7.86 -16.10 -97.08
CA ALA A 260 -7.78 -14.75 -96.53
C ALA A 260 -7.34 -14.77 -95.06
N ARG A 261 -7.74 -15.78 -94.28
CA ARG A 261 -7.28 -15.97 -92.91
C ARG A 261 -5.81 -16.39 -92.86
N LEU A 262 -5.40 -17.29 -93.75
CA LEU A 262 -4.01 -17.70 -93.93
C LEU A 262 -3.15 -16.56 -94.48
N ALA A 263 -3.66 -15.77 -95.42
CA ALA A 263 -3.00 -14.57 -95.91
C ALA A 263 -2.88 -13.53 -94.80
N TRP A 264 -3.90 -13.35 -93.96
CA TRP A 264 -3.85 -12.49 -92.79
C TRP A 264 -2.87 -13.01 -91.73
N PHE A 265 -2.84 -14.32 -91.45
CA PHE A 265 -1.86 -14.94 -90.56
C PHE A 265 -0.44 -14.84 -91.11
N ASN A 266 -0.25 -15.02 -92.42
CA ASN A 266 1.04 -14.86 -93.09
C ASN A 266 1.46 -13.39 -93.10
N MET A 267 0.54 -12.45 -93.33
CA MET A 267 0.82 -11.02 -93.31
C MET A 267 1.10 -10.52 -91.88
N ALA A 268 0.39 -11.04 -90.88
CA ALA A 268 0.69 -10.79 -89.46
C ALA A 268 2.02 -11.44 -89.05
N SER A 269 2.32 -12.63 -89.56
CA SER A 269 3.59 -13.32 -89.34
C SER A 269 4.75 -12.59 -90.01
N ASP A 270 4.56 -12.05 -91.22
CA ASP A 270 5.56 -11.26 -91.93
C ASP A 270 5.76 -9.90 -91.26
N GLU A 271 4.71 -9.26 -90.75
CA GLU A 271 4.85 -8.05 -89.94
C GLU A 271 5.57 -8.35 -88.61
N LEU A 272 5.28 -9.49 -87.98
CA LEU A 272 6.02 -9.96 -86.80
C LEU A 272 7.49 -10.27 -87.11
N ARG A 273 7.80 -10.85 -88.28
CA ARG A 273 9.18 -11.04 -88.77
C ARG A 273 9.88 -9.71 -89.00
N ARG A 274 9.16 -8.72 -89.53
CA ARG A 274 9.68 -7.37 -89.81
C ARG A 274 9.96 -6.58 -88.53
N VAL A 275 9.11 -6.72 -87.52
CA VAL A 275 9.25 -6.03 -86.22
C VAL A 275 10.22 -6.75 -85.28
N SER A 276 10.27 -8.09 -85.30
CA SER A 276 11.16 -8.88 -84.42
C SER A 276 12.57 -9.09 -84.98
N GLY A 277 12.77 -9.01 -86.30
CA GLY A 277 14.07 -9.24 -86.95
C GLY A 277 14.54 -10.69 -86.94
N ILE A 278 13.71 -11.63 -86.47
CA ILE A 278 14.03 -13.06 -86.37
C ILE A 278 13.43 -13.78 -87.58
N SER A 279 14.28 -14.39 -88.41
CA SER A 279 13.90 -15.05 -89.66
C SER A 279 13.37 -16.49 -89.49
N ASP A 280 13.58 -17.10 -88.32
CA ASP A 280 13.20 -18.49 -88.02
C ASP A 280 11.91 -18.56 -87.17
N LEU A 281 10.89 -19.24 -87.70
CA LEU A 281 9.54 -19.31 -87.11
C LEU A 281 9.57 -19.98 -85.73
N ASP A 282 10.40 -21.01 -85.55
CA ASP A 282 10.52 -21.75 -84.29
C ASP A 282 11.15 -20.90 -83.19
N GLN A 283 12.06 -19.98 -83.54
CA GLN A 283 12.64 -19.04 -82.58
C GLN A 283 11.63 -17.98 -82.13
N LEU A 284 10.76 -17.52 -83.04
CA LEU A 284 9.67 -16.60 -82.70
C LEU A 284 8.60 -17.25 -81.82
N ILE A 285 8.23 -18.50 -82.10
CA ILE A 285 7.27 -19.24 -81.27
C ILE A 285 7.87 -19.50 -79.87
N LYS A 286 9.16 -19.86 -79.79
CA LYS A 286 9.86 -20.03 -78.50
C LYS A 286 9.92 -18.72 -77.71
N SER A 287 10.23 -17.60 -78.35
CA SER A 287 10.27 -16.30 -77.67
C SER A 287 8.88 -15.85 -77.23
N PHE A 288 7.84 -16.11 -78.03
CA PHE A 288 6.46 -15.83 -77.67
C PHE A 288 5.97 -16.71 -76.53
N MET A 289 6.25 -18.02 -76.55
CA MET A 289 5.96 -18.92 -75.43
C MET A 289 6.67 -18.50 -74.15
N LEU A 290 7.92 -18.04 -74.26
CA LEU A 290 8.67 -17.54 -73.10
C LEU A 290 8.05 -16.24 -72.55
N GLN A 291 7.65 -15.32 -73.44
CA GLN A 291 6.94 -14.11 -73.03
C GLN A 291 5.56 -14.40 -72.45
N GLU A 292 4.84 -15.38 -72.98
CA GLU A 292 3.53 -15.80 -72.48
C GLU A 292 3.65 -16.48 -71.11
N ALA A 293 4.67 -17.33 -70.91
CA ALA A 293 4.99 -17.91 -69.61
C ALA A 293 5.39 -16.83 -68.59
N ASN A 294 6.22 -15.86 -68.99
CA ASN A 294 6.59 -14.72 -68.14
C ASN A 294 5.37 -13.87 -67.78
N ASN A 295 4.48 -13.59 -68.74
CA ASN A 295 3.23 -12.88 -68.49
C ASN A 295 2.32 -13.66 -67.54
N PHE A 296 2.24 -14.98 -67.67
CA PHE A 296 1.45 -15.82 -66.77
C PHE A 296 2.01 -15.79 -65.34
N SER A 297 3.34 -15.85 -65.20
CA SER A 297 4.01 -15.68 -63.92
C SER A 297 3.77 -14.30 -63.31
N LEU A 298 3.80 -13.24 -64.13
CA LEU A 298 3.54 -11.88 -63.68
C LEU A 298 2.09 -11.72 -63.23
N LEU A 299 1.15 -12.35 -63.94
CA LEU A 299 -0.27 -12.31 -63.59
C LEU A 299 -0.53 -13.01 -62.24
N ASN A 300 0.11 -14.16 -62.01
CA ASN A 300 0.06 -14.84 -60.72
C ASN A 300 0.69 -14.00 -59.60
N TYR A 301 1.80 -13.32 -59.87
CA TYR A 301 2.41 -12.39 -58.91
C TYR A 301 1.49 -11.21 -58.58
N ILE A 302 0.85 -10.59 -59.60
CA ILE A 302 -0.12 -9.51 -59.40
C ILE A 302 -1.32 -10.00 -58.59
N GLN A 303 -1.80 -11.23 -58.80
CA GLN A 303 -2.88 -11.81 -58.00
C GLN A 303 -2.46 -12.05 -56.55
N SER A 304 -1.27 -12.62 -56.32
CA SER A 304 -0.71 -12.80 -54.98
C SER A 304 -0.55 -11.47 -54.26
N MET A 305 0.01 -10.47 -54.94
CA MET A 305 0.19 -9.13 -54.41
C MET A 305 -1.15 -8.43 -54.15
N GLY A 306 -2.16 -8.67 -55.00
CA GLY A 306 -3.53 -8.22 -54.77
C GLY A 306 -4.11 -8.80 -53.48
N GLN A 307 -3.93 -10.11 -53.24
CA GLN A 307 -4.34 -10.75 -51.99
C GLN A 307 -3.59 -10.21 -50.76
N GLU A 308 -2.30 -9.94 -50.89
CA GLU A 308 -1.51 -9.33 -49.82
C GLU A 308 -1.98 -7.90 -49.50
N VAL A 309 -2.34 -7.12 -50.53
CA VAL A 309 -2.90 -5.78 -50.35
C VAL A 309 -4.26 -5.85 -49.64
N ASP A 310 -5.15 -6.76 -50.04
CA ASP A 310 -6.45 -6.95 -49.39
C ASP A 310 -6.28 -7.35 -47.92
N GLN A 311 -5.36 -8.29 -47.62
CA GLN A 311 -5.02 -8.65 -46.24
C GLN A 311 -4.45 -7.47 -45.46
N GLY A 312 -3.60 -6.65 -46.08
CA GLY A 312 -3.05 -5.44 -45.46
C GLY A 312 -4.13 -4.41 -45.14
N LEU A 313 -5.12 -4.24 -46.01
CA LEU A 313 -6.27 -3.36 -45.80
C LEU A 313 -7.18 -3.86 -44.66
N ASP A 314 -7.43 -5.17 -44.58
CA ASP A 314 -8.22 -5.76 -43.49
C ASP A 314 -7.53 -5.56 -42.13
N VAL A 315 -6.21 -5.76 -42.07
CA VAL A 315 -5.42 -5.51 -40.85
C VAL A 315 -5.42 -4.03 -40.50
N ALA A 316 -5.29 -3.12 -41.48
CA ALA A 316 -5.35 -1.69 -41.25
C ALA A 316 -6.72 -1.27 -40.70
N ALA A 317 -7.82 -1.78 -41.26
CA ALA A 317 -9.16 -1.50 -40.78
C ALA A 317 -9.41 -2.04 -39.36
N ALA A 318 -8.89 -3.24 -39.04
CA ALA A 318 -8.96 -3.78 -37.69
C ALA A 318 -8.17 -2.92 -36.68
N LEU A 319 -6.96 -2.48 -37.05
CA LEU A 319 -6.15 -1.60 -36.21
C LEU A 319 -6.81 -0.24 -36.00
N GLU A 320 -7.42 0.35 -37.02
CA GLU A 320 -8.19 1.60 -36.87
C GLU A 320 -9.37 1.42 -35.91
N GLN A 321 -10.06 0.29 -35.96
CA GLN A 321 -11.14 -0.01 -35.04
C GLN A 321 -10.64 -0.17 -33.59
N ASP A 322 -9.51 -0.83 -33.40
CA ASP A 322 -8.89 -0.99 -32.08
C ASP A 322 -8.40 0.34 -31.53
N ILE A 323 -7.80 1.21 -32.36
CA ILE A 323 -7.42 2.57 -31.97
C ILE A 323 -8.65 3.34 -31.48
N GLN A 324 -9.77 3.32 -32.21
CA GLN A 324 -11.00 4.00 -31.80
C GLN A 324 -11.57 3.47 -30.48
N ARG A 325 -11.46 2.15 -30.23
CA ARG A 325 -11.87 1.55 -28.95
C ARG A 325 -10.99 2.03 -27.81
N TYR A 326 -9.68 1.99 -27.98
CA TYR A 326 -8.74 2.46 -26.95
C TYR A 326 -8.89 3.95 -26.67
N GLU A 327 -9.14 4.78 -27.69
CA GLU A 327 -9.43 6.21 -27.49
C GLU A 327 -10.71 6.42 -26.67
N ALA A 328 -11.78 5.68 -26.96
CA ALA A 328 -13.03 5.76 -26.21
C ALA A 328 -12.87 5.29 -24.75
N GLU A 329 -12.18 4.16 -24.53
CA GLU A 329 -11.86 3.66 -23.19
C GLU A 329 -11.01 4.68 -22.41
N GLN A 330 -9.96 5.23 -23.04
CA GLN A 330 -9.11 6.25 -22.45
C GLN A 330 -9.90 7.51 -22.06
N GLU A 331 -10.82 7.98 -22.91
CA GLU A 331 -11.65 9.15 -22.58
C GLU A 331 -12.55 8.88 -21.35
N THR A 332 -13.09 7.67 -21.23
CA THR A 332 -13.91 7.30 -20.05
C THR A 332 -13.07 7.20 -18.78
N GLU A 333 -11.87 6.60 -18.85
CA GLU A 333 -10.95 6.53 -17.73
C GLU A 333 -10.47 7.91 -17.31
N GLU A 334 -10.13 8.79 -18.25
CA GLU A 334 -9.71 10.16 -17.96
C GLU A 334 -10.83 10.96 -17.28
N LYS A 335 -12.08 10.81 -17.74
CA LYS A 335 -13.24 11.41 -17.06
C LYS A 335 -13.36 10.91 -15.63
N GLN A 336 -13.21 9.61 -15.38
CA GLN A 336 -13.26 9.04 -14.03
C GLN A 336 -12.09 9.55 -13.16
N ARG A 337 -10.86 9.57 -13.70
CA ARG A 337 -9.68 10.10 -13.00
C ARG A 337 -9.88 11.57 -12.64
N ASN A 338 -10.39 12.38 -13.55
CA ASN A 338 -10.67 13.80 -13.31
C ASN A 338 -11.72 14.02 -12.21
N VAL A 339 -12.76 13.18 -12.15
CA VAL A 339 -13.74 13.22 -11.05
C VAL A 339 -13.09 12.89 -9.71
N ILE A 340 -12.22 11.88 -9.67
CA ILE A 340 -11.49 11.51 -8.45
C ILE A 340 -10.54 12.63 -8.02
N ILE A 341 -9.77 13.19 -8.96
CA ILE A 341 -8.82 14.30 -8.70
C ILE A 341 -9.59 15.49 -8.13
N ARG A 342 -10.69 15.91 -8.77
CA ARG A 342 -11.52 17.02 -8.27
C ARG A 342 -12.05 16.74 -6.85
N GLY A 343 -12.52 15.52 -6.59
CA GLY A 343 -12.97 15.12 -5.25
C GLY A 343 -11.86 15.12 -4.19
N LEU A 344 -10.61 14.85 -4.58
CA LEU A 344 -9.45 14.96 -3.70
C LEU A 344 -9.05 16.41 -3.46
N GLU A 345 -9.07 17.26 -4.49
CA GLU A 345 -8.81 18.69 -4.40
C GLU A 345 -9.80 19.38 -3.45
N GLU A 346 -11.10 19.05 -3.57
CA GLU A 346 -12.14 19.54 -2.67
C GLU A 346 -11.89 19.12 -1.22
N LYS A 347 -11.48 17.86 -0.98
CA LYS A 347 -11.12 17.37 0.36
C LYS A 347 -9.91 18.11 0.91
N VAL A 348 -8.88 18.35 0.12
CA VAL A 348 -7.69 19.10 0.54
C VAL A 348 -8.07 20.54 0.89
N ALA A 349 -8.87 21.19 0.05
CA ALA A 349 -9.37 22.55 0.31
C ALA A 349 -10.17 22.63 1.61
N ALA A 350 -11.06 21.68 1.86
CA ALA A 350 -11.85 21.60 3.10
C ALA A 350 -10.95 21.40 4.34
N GLN A 351 -9.93 20.55 4.25
CA GLN A 351 -8.99 20.33 5.36
C GLN A 351 -8.12 21.56 5.63
N LEU A 352 -7.69 22.28 4.59
CA LEU A 352 -6.95 23.54 4.74
C LEU A 352 -7.79 24.60 5.44
N GLN A 353 -9.05 24.77 5.03
CA GLN A 353 -9.98 25.70 5.70
C GLN A 353 -10.19 25.33 7.17
N ALA A 354 -10.45 24.05 7.46
CA ALA A 354 -10.59 23.57 8.83
C ALA A 354 -9.32 23.82 9.66
N ARG A 355 -8.13 23.58 9.10
CA ARG A 355 -6.85 23.87 9.75
C ARG A 355 -6.72 25.35 10.08
N ASP A 356 -7.05 26.24 9.14
CA ASP A 356 -6.95 27.68 9.33
C ASP A 356 -7.94 28.19 10.38
N GLU A 357 -9.16 27.65 10.42
CA GLU A 357 -10.13 27.91 11.49
C GLU A 357 -9.60 27.45 12.87
N TRP A 358 -9.03 26.24 12.95
CA TRP A 358 -8.44 25.73 14.19
C TRP A 358 -7.24 26.58 14.63
N ALA A 359 -6.39 27.01 13.70
CA ALA A 359 -5.27 27.90 13.98
C ALA A 359 -5.76 29.26 14.52
N ALA A 360 -6.82 29.83 13.94
CA ALA A 360 -7.44 31.06 14.43
C ALA A 360 -8.02 30.90 15.85
N ARG A 361 -8.71 29.78 16.12
CA ARG A 361 -9.24 29.46 17.46
C ARG A 361 -8.11 29.30 18.49
N MET A 362 -7.03 28.62 18.13
CA MET A 362 -5.86 28.44 18.99
C MET A 362 -5.15 29.76 19.27
N ALA A 363 -5.00 30.63 18.26
CA ALA A 363 -4.43 31.96 18.44
C ALA A 363 -5.28 32.83 19.39
N ALA A 364 -6.61 32.78 19.25
CA ALA A 364 -7.53 33.49 20.15
C ALA A 364 -7.43 32.96 21.60
N ALA A 365 -7.38 31.63 21.78
CA ALA A 365 -7.21 31.02 23.10
C ALA A 365 -5.85 31.38 23.74
N ALA A 366 -4.77 31.38 22.96
CA ALA A 366 -3.44 31.80 23.41
C ALA A 366 -3.43 33.28 23.84
N ALA A 367 -4.12 34.17 23.12
CA ALA A 367 -4.24 35.58 23.50
C ALA A 367 -4.99 35.76 24.84
N ILE A 368 -6.04 34.96 25.09
CA ILE A 368 -6.75 34.95 26.38
C ILE A 368 -5.83 34.42 27.49
N SER A 369 -5.12 33.32 27.25
CA SER A 369 -4.14 32.76 28.20
C SER A 369 -3.09 33.80 28.60
N GLU A 370 -2.52 34.52 27.64
CA GLU A 370 -1.55 35.60 27.88
C GLU A 370 -2.15 36.77 28.68
N LEU A 371 -3.40 37.14 28.41
CA LEU A 371 -4.11 38.15 29.21
C LEU A 371 -4.29 37.69 30.65
N VAL A 372 -4.68 36.44 30.88
CA VAL A 372 -4.83 35.87 32.22
C VAL A 372 -3.47 35.82 32.93
N ALA A 373 -2.40 35.39 32.24
CA ALA A 373 -1.03 35.38 32.78
C ALA A 373 -0.63 36.76 33.32
N LYS A 374 -0.84 37.83 32.53
CA LYS A 374 -0.57 39.21 32.95
C LYS A 374 -1.40 39.65 34.15
N ARG A 375 -2.68 39.25 34.22
CA ARG A 375 -3.56 39.56 35.36
C ARG A 375 -3.13 38.83 36.63
N VAL A 376 -2.80 37.54 36.53
CA VAL A 376 -2.26 36.73 37.63
C VAL A 376 -0.95 37.33 38.13
N GLN A 377 -0.06 37.76 37.23
CA GLN A 377 1.17 38.46 37.57
C GLN A 377 0.90 39.74 38.36
N SER A 378 -0.02 40.57 37.89
CA SER A 378 -0.40 41.81 38.57
C SER A 378 -0.95 41.56 39.98
N ILE A 379 -1.82 40.56 40.15
CA ILE A 379 -2.38 40.21 41.46
C ILE A 379 -1.30 39.67 42.38
N PHE A 380 -0.43 38.78 41.88
CA PHE A 380 0.67 38.18 42.63
C PHE A 380 1.55 39.24 43.30
N PHE A 381 1.94 40.28 42.56
CA PHE A 381 2.73 41.38 43.12
C PHE A 381 1.90 42.31 44.01
N LYS A 382 0.63 42.61 43.68
CA LYS A 382 -0.22 43.51 44.47
C LYS A 382 -0.51 43.01 45.89
N ILE A 383 -0.70 41.71 46.07
CA ILE A 383 -0.94 41.11 47.41
C ILE A 383 0.36 40.65 48.09
N GLN A 384 1.50 41.00 47.50
CA GLN A 384 2.85 40.70 47.99
C GLN A 384 3.06 39.18 48.22
N CYS A 385 2.65 38.37 47.24
CA CYS A 385 2.88 36.93 47.29
C CYS A 385 4.38 36.58 47.28
N ASP A 386 5.20 37.40 46.63
CA ASP A 386 6.66 37.32 46.65
C ASP A 386 7.21 37.45 48.08
N HIS A 387 6.75 38.45 48.84
CA HIS A 387 7.12 38.64 50.23
C HIS A 387 6.56 37.54 51.14
N TYR A 388 5.36 37.04 50.84
CA TYR A 388 4.77 35.89 51.52
C TYR A 388 5.59 34.61 51.34
N LEU A 389 6.09 34.35 50.13
CA LEU A 389 6.97 33.22 49.87
C LEU A 389 8.32 33.38 50.58
N GLN A 390 8.91 34.58 50.57
CA GLN A 390 10.16 34.86 51.28
C GLN A 390 10.03 34.71 52.81
N THR A 391 8.89 35.15 53.38
CA THR A 391 8.61 34.99 54.82
C THR A 391 8.37 33.53 55.19
N LEU A 392 7.62 32.77 54.37
CA LEU A 392 7.50 31.31 54.52
C LEU A 392 8.87 30.60 54.47
N MET A 393 9.77 31.02 53.57
CA MET A 393 11.14 30.48 53.50
C MET A 393 11.97 30.84 54.76
N LYS A 394 11.84 32.07 55.27
CA LYS A 394 12.56 32.55 56.45
C LYS A 394 12.10 31.91 57.75
N ASP A 395 10.79 31.75 57.93
CA ASP A 395 10.20 31.08 59.10
C ASP A 395 10.51 29.57 59.11
N SER A 396 10.73 28.97 57.93
CA SER A 396 11.10 27.55 57.76
C SER A 396 12.59 27.24 57.99
N ALA A 397 13.46 28.27 57.99
CA ALA A 397 14.89 28.13 58.28
C ALA A 397 15.19 27.92 59.78
N GLY A 398 14.19 28.08 60.67
CA GLY A 398 14.37 28.03 62.12
C GLY A 398 14.03 26.70 62.83
N GLY A 399 13.47 25.67 62.19
CA GLY A 399 12.98 24.49 62.94
C GLY A 399 13.00 23.17 62.16
N GLY A 400 13.90 22.26 62.54
CA GLY A 400 14.18 20.96 61.88
C GLY A 400 12.99 20.01 61.72
N ALA A 401 12.47 19.85 60.50
CA ALA A 401 11.63 18.72 60.08
C ALA A 401 11.77 18.46 58.56
N GLY A 402 12.49 17.40 58.16
CA GLY A 402 13.10 17.19 56.83
C GLY A 402 12.23 16.65 55.68
N GLY A 403 10.91 16.55 55.78
CA GLY A 403 10.09 15.85 54.77
C GLY A 403 9.32 16.73 53.79
N ALA A 404 8.55 17.71 54.29
CA ALA A 404 7.69 18.59 53.48
C ALA A 404 8.44 19.76 52.81
N ARG A 405 9.71 19.94 53.17
CA ARG A 405 10.57 21.08 52.81
C ARG A 405 10.95 21.13 51.33
N LYS A 406 11.31 20.00 50.73
CA LYS A 406 11.82 19.97 49.34
C LYS A 406 10.78 20.40 48.31
N GLY A 407 9.48 20.18 48.56
CA GLY A 407 8.43 20.52 47.59
C GLY A 407 8.10 22.01 47.56
N LEU A 408 8.05 22.66 48.72
CA LEU A 408 7.70 24.08 48.84
C LEU A 408 8.88 24.98 48.46
N ASP A 409 10.11 24.62 48.86
CA ASP A 409 11.33 25.34 48.50
C ASP A 409 11.65 25.22 47.01
N ALA A 410 11.43 24.04 46.41
CA ALA A 410 11.58 23.86 44.96
C ALA A 410 10.52 24.65 44.17
N MET A 411 9.26 24.66 44.63
CA MET A 411 8.19 25.44 44.02
C MET A 411 8.44 26.95 44.14
N ALA A 412 8.88 27.44 45.30
CA ALA A 412 9.22 28.85 45.51
C ALA A 412 10.44 29.31 44.68
N THR A 413 11.48 28.48 44.59
CA THR A 413 12.70 28.78 43.79
C THR A 413 12.41 28.76 42.27
N MET A 414 11.54 27.86 41.82
CA MET A 414 11.12 27.78 40.42
C MET A 414 10.19 28.94 40.02
N LEU A 415 9.31 29.38 40.92
CA LEU A 415 8.33 30.45 40.67
C LEU A 415 8.89 31.86 40.93
N SER A 416 10.02 32.01 41.63
CA SER A 416 10.63 33.33 41.85
C SER A 416 11.47 33.83 40.66
N SER A 417 11.86 32.94 39.74
CA SER A 417 12.80 33.22 38.65
C SER A 417 12.21 33.12 37.24
N GLN A 418 11.07 32.45 37.08
CA GLN A 418 10.41 32.27 35.77
C GLN A 418 9.25 33.24 35.57
N ALA A 419 9.07 33.72 34.34
CA ALA A 419 7.85 34.44 33.95
C ALA A 419 6.63 33.50 34.04
N ILE A 420 5.44 34.06 34.27
CA ILE A 420 4.20 33.28 34.32
C ILE A 420 3.89 32.76 32.91
N THR A 421 4.03 31.46 32.72
CA THR A 421 3.65 30.74 31.50
C THR A 421 2.35 29.97 31.71
N GLU A 422 1.71 29.53 30.63
CA GLU A 422 0.46 28.74 30.68
C GLU A 422 0.58 27.49 31.56
N SER A 423 1.71 26.80 31.50
CA SER A 423 2.01 25.61 32.33
C SER A 423 2.09 25.93 33.83
N ASN A 424 2.58 27.13 34.18
CA ASN A 424 2.85 27.52 35.57
C ASN A 424 1.74 28.40 36.18
N MET A 425 0.82 28.94 35.36
CA MET A 425 -0.21 29.89 35.77
C MET A 425 -1.06 29.38 36.94
N LEU A 426 -1.46 28.10 36.91
CA LEU A 426 -2.24 27.48 37.98
C LEU A 426 -1.48 27.41 39.31
N ALA A 427 -0.17 27.21 39.25
CA ALA A 427 0.68 27.21 40.46
C ALA A 427 0.70 28.60 41.11
N TYR A 428 0.85 29.67 40.33
CA TYR A 428 0.77 31.04 40.84
C TYR A 428 -0.61 31.37 41.42
N MET A 429 -1.70 30.93 40.76
CA MET A 429 -3.06 31.11 41.28
C MET A 429 -3.27 30.42 42.63
N SER A 430 -2.71 29.22 42.84
CA SER A 430 -2.81 28.51 44.12
C SER A 430 -2.10 29.25 45.27
N ILE A 431 -1.01 29.96 44.97
CA ILE A 431 -0.27 30.75 45.97
C ILE A 431 -1.03 32.04 46.28
N ILE A 432 -1.57 32.69 45.25
CA ILE A 432 -2.46 33.85 45.40
C ILE A 432 -3.64 33.50 46.30
N GLU A 433 -4.27 32.35 46.10
CA GLU A 433 -5.36 31.86 46.93
C GLU A 433 -4.93 31.74 48.40
N ARG A 434 -3.84 31.00 48.69
CA ARG A 434 -3.33 30.83 50.06
C ARG A 434 -3.01 32.17 50.74
N ARG A 435 -2.36 33.08 50.02
CA ARG A 435 -2.03 34.41 50.55
C ARG A 435 -3.28 35.25 50.80
N SER A 436 -4.24 35.23 49.88
CA SER A 436 -5.49 35.98 50.02
C SER A 436 -6.28 35.53 51.24
N VAL A 437 -6.38 34.22 51.47
CA VAL A 437 -7.01 33.64 52.67
C VAL A 437 -6.29 34.09 53.93
N GLN A 438 -4.95 34.06 53.96
CA GLN A 438 -4.17 34.52 55.11
C GLN A 438 -4.41 36.01 55.44
N ILE A 439 -4.47 36.88 54.42
CA ILE A 439 -4.76 38.30 54.61
C ILE A 439 -6.17 38.48 55.21
N VAL A 440 -7.17 37.75 54.69
CA VAL A 440 -8.53 37.79 55.21
C VAL A 440 -8.60 37.29 56.65
N THR A 441 -7.93 36.18 56.98
CA THR A 441 -7.95 35.61 58.35
C THR A 441 -7.25 36.53 59.34
N THR A 442 -6.12 37.13 58.97
CA THR A 442 -5.39 38.07 59.84
C THR A 442 -6.18 39.35 60.07
N TYR A 443 -6.87 39.85 59.04
CA TYR A 443 -7.78 40.98 59.16
C TYR A 443 -8.99 40.66 60.08
N ALA A 444 -9.60 39.48 59.91
CA ALA A 444 -10.71 39.02 60.76
C ALA A 444 -10.31 38.86 62.24
N GLN A 445 -9.11 38.33 62.52
CA GLN A 445 -8.57 38.22 63.88
C GLN A 445 -8.29 39.58 64.51
N ARG A 446 -7.73 40.54 63.75
CA ARG A 446 -7.51 41.92 64.24
C ARG A 446 -8.81 42.67 64.52
N LEU A 447 -9.84 42.39 63.73
CA LEU A 447 -11.20 42.89 63.95
C LEU A 447 -11.83 42.34 65.23
N GLN A 448 -11.69 41.04 65.50
CA GLN A 448 -12.17 40.43 66.74
C GLN A 448 -11.43 40.96 67.97
N ALA A 449 -10.14 41.29 67.84
CA ALA A 449 -9.33 41.84 68.92
C ALA A 449 -9.62 43.31 69.28
N THR A 450 -10.33 44.07 68.43
CA THR A 450 -10.55 45.52 68.60
C THR A 450 -11.96 45.91 69.07
N GLY A 451 -12.92 44.98 69.16
CA GLY A 451 -14.21 45.18 69.83
C GLY A 451 -15.16 46.24 69.24
N LEU A 452 -14.88 46.81 68.07
CA LEU A 452 -15.73 47.83 67.43
C LEU A 452 -16.74 47.19 66.44
N PRO A 453 -18.01 47.65 66.41
CA PRO A 453 -18.97 47.18 65.42
C PRO A 453 -18.59 47.70 64.03
N VAL A 454 -18.38 46.77 63.09
CA VAL A 454 -17.99 47.07 61.71
C VAL A 454 -19.21 47.60 60.94
N LYS A 455 -19.19 48.86 60.53
CA LYS A 455 -19.94 49.27 59.34
C LYS A 455 -19.25 48.63 58.14
N PHE A 456 -19.89 47.66 57.50
CA PHE A 456 -19.53 47.25 56.15
C PHE A 456 -19.63 48.49 55.26
N LEU A 457 -18.49 49.12 54.94
CA LEU A 457 -18.42 49.95 53.75
C LEU A 457 -18.73 49.00 52.61
N SER A 458 -19.85 49.26 51.91
CA SER A 458 -20.19 48.58 50.68
C SER A 458 -18.94 48.53 49.81
N GLY A 459 -18.53 47.32 49.40
CA GLY A 459 -17.47 47.16 48.42
C GLY A 459 -17.76 48.02 47.18
N PRO A 460 -16.73 48.31 46.35
CA PRO A 460 -16.91 49.12 45.15
C PRO A 460 -18.13 48.62 44.38
N GLN A 461 -19.04 49.56 44.03
CA GLN A 461 -20.23 49.25 43.24
C GLN A 461 -19.80 48.40 42.04
N ARG A 462 -20.41 47.21 41.91
CA ARG A 462 -20.25 46.38 40.73
C ARG A 462 -20.53 47.26 39.50
N PRO A 463 -19.62 47.33 38.52
CA PRO A 463 -20.00 47.91 37.23
C PRO A 463 -21.17 47.08 36.69
N PRO A 464 -22.22 47.73 36.13
CA PRO A 464 -23.36 47.03 35.60
C PRO A 464 -22.91 46.10 34.46
N GLY A 465 -23.20 44.80 34.58
CA GLY A 465 -22.95 43.79 33.54
C GLY A 465 -22.16 42.55 33.95
N TRP A 466 -21.67 42.43 35.19
CA TRP A 466 -20.97 41.22 35.66
C TRP A 466 -21.89 40.34 36.50
N GLU A 467 -22.72 39.55 35.84
CA GLU A 467 -23.38 38.39 36.44
C GLU A 467 -22.40 37.21 36.49
N VAL A 468 -22.17 36.68 37.69
CA VAL A 468 -21.47 35.41 37.87
C VAL A 468 -22.47 34.31 37.58
N CYS A 469 -22.41 33.75 36.39
CA CYS A 469 -23.15 32.54 36.05
C CYS A 469 -22.49 31.36 36.79
N ILE A 470 -23.02 31.02 37.97
CA ILE A 470 -22.67 29.78 38.66
C ILE A 470 -23.35 28.65 37.88
N ILE A 471 -22.59 27.96 37.04
CA ILE A 471 -23.04 26.69 36.45
C ILE A 471 -22.93 25.63 37.55
N PRO A 472 -24.04 25.02 38.02
CA PRO A 472 -23.96 23.95 39.01
C PRO A 472 -23.41 22.69 38.35
N SER A 473 -22.34 22.14 38.93
CA SER A 473 -21.73 20.88 38.50
C SER A 473 -22.45 19.68 39.12
N GLY A 474 -23.04 18.83 38.28
CA GLY A 474 -23.72 17.60 38.68
C GLY A 474 -24.10 16.67 37.51
N LYS A 475 -23.08 16.04 36.91
CA LYS A 475 -22.93 14.83 36.04
C LYS A 475 -24.18 13.97 35.67
N PRO A 476 -24.05 12.97 34.75
CA PRO A 476 -23.35 12.89 33.46
C PRO A 476 -24.33 12.47 32.33
N GLY A 477 -24.12 12.89 31.09
CA GLY A 477 -24.94 12.40 29.98
C GLY A 477 -24.50 12.98 28.64
N ILE A 478 -24.06 12.09 27.76
CA ILE A 478 -23.87 12.39 26.34
C ILE A 478 -25.26 12.67 25.75
N THR A 479 -25.45 13.86 25.18
CA THR A 479 -26.47 14.09 24.17
C THR A 479 -25.90 15.08 23.16
N ILE A 480 -25.56 14.54 22.00
CA ILE A 480 -25.30 15.32 20.79
C ILE A 480 -26.68 15.77 20.30
N ALA A 481 -26.95 17.07 20.32
CA ALA A 481 -27.97 17.71 19.49
C ALA A 481 -27.60 19.18 19.24
N PRO A 482 -27.85 19.69 18.03
CA PRO A 482 -27.18 20.86 17.47
C PRO A 482 -27.84 22.16 17.93
N LYS A 483 -27.03 23.19 18.15
CA LYS A 483 -27.50 24.58 18.19
C LYS A 483 -27.02 25.31 16.95
N ASP A 484 -27.57 24.92 15.81
CA ASP A 484 -27.59 25.69 14.56
C ASP A 484 -29.04 26.10 14.29
N GLU A 485 -29.56 27.08 15.02
CA GLU A 485 -30.80 27.77 14.62
C GLU A 485 -30.64 29.30 14.53
N ASP A 486 -29.54 29.88 15.00
CA ASP A 486 -29.35 31.34 14.92
C ASP A 486 -28.64 31.80 13.64
N ILE A 487 -27.96 30.91 12.90
CA ILE A 487 -27.25 31.28 11.66
C ILE A 487 -28.18 31.25 10.44
N ILE A 488 -29.13 30.30 10.40
CA ILE A 488 -30.10 30.18 9.30
C ILE A 488 -31.09 31.35 9.32
N THR A 489 -31.46 31.85 10.50
CA THR A 489 -32.40 32.97 10.64
C THR A 489 -31.80 34.30 10.18
N ILE A 490 -30.49 34.50 10.39
CA ILE A 490 -29.77 35.70 9.94
C ILE A 490 -29.49 35.65 8.42
N HIS A 491 -29.20 34.48 7.86
CA HIS A 491 -29.01 34.32 6.41
C HIS A 491 -30.34 34.37 5.63
N ALA A 492 -31.44 33.84 6.19
CA ALA A 492 -32.77 33.93 5.58
C ALA A 492 -33.33 35.36 5.56
N GLN A 493 -33.04 36.17 6.58
CA GLN A 493 -33.39 37.60 6.59
C GLN A 493 -32.55 38.42 5.58
N ARG A 494 -31.26 38.09 5.41
CA ARG A 494 -30.41 38.72 4.38
C ARG A 494 -30.79 38.32 2.95
N LEU A 495 -31.15 37.06 2.71
CA LEU A 495 -31.64 36.59 1.41
C LEU A 495 -33.01 37.17 1.04
N ARG A 496 -33.93 37.34 2.00
CA ARG A 496 -35.20 38.05 1.74
C ARG A 496 -34.99 39.54 1.43
N ALA A 497 -34.04 40.21 2.08
CA ALA A 497 -33.71 41.61 1.76
C ALA A 497 -33.03 41.75 0.38
N PHE A 498 -32.25 40.76 -0.05
CA PHE A 498 -31.58 40.75 -1.36
C PHE A 498 -32.55 40.45 -2.52
N ILE A 499 -33.49 39.51 -2.33
CA ILE A 499 -34.49 39.15 -3.37
C ILE A 499 -35.54 40.27 -3.56
N VAL A 500 -35.86 41.05 -2.53
CA VAL A 500 -36.78 42.19 -2.64
C VAL A 500 -36.14 43.42 -3.30
N THR A 501 -34.81 43.52 -3.31
CA THR A 501 -34.09 44.68 -3.89
C THR A 501 -33.65 44.48 -5.35
N HIS A 502 -33.70 43.26 -5.88
CA HIS A 502 -33.23 42.94 -7.25
C HIS A 502 -34.30 42.31 -8.15
N ASN A 503 -35.58 42.54 -7.88
CA ASN A 503 -36.66 42.27 -8.82
C ASN A 503 -37.28 43.60 -9.30
N ILE A 504 -36.57 44.23 -10.24
CA ILE A 504 -37.10 44.94 -11.42
C ILE A 504 -36.31 44.40 -12.61
#